data_AF-A0AAN8NJJ5-F1
#
_entry.id   AF-A0AAN8NJJ5-F1
#
_cell.length_a   1.000
_cell.length_b   1.000
_cell.length_c   1.000
_cell.angle_alpha   90.00
_cell.angle_beta   90.00
_cell.angle_gamma   90.00
#
_symmetry.space_group_name_H-M   'P 1'
#
loop_
_entity.id
_entity.type
_entity.pdbx_description
1 polymer ?
#
loop_
_entity_poly.entity_id
_entity_poly.type
_entity_poly.pdbx_seq_one_letter_code
_entity_poly.pdbx_strand_id
1 'polypeptide(L)'
;MSELAVGNADTDEEEHPHPWPHIESMFTLVKVRKNSYIMRCLLCLPKQTDISAFKNSTSNLRKHVARIHPNKLAKYTDLLENHRKLDATAAGGAANETYKRLSRSAFAKCHALWNKTSRSTMAHETVERECKLQFLRPNQTRWSSLFLAVERIVRIHREQGEQAIRNVCTALKIKM
;
A
#
# COMPACT_ATOMS: atom_id res chain seq x y z
N MET A 1 47.05 -19.39 -44.93
CA MET A 1 46.21 -18.29 -45.48
C MET A 1 44.92 -18.95 -45.96
N SER A 2 43.73 -18.75 -45.43
CA SER A 2 43.23 -17.95 -44.30
C SER A 2 41.76 -18.39 -44.21
N GLU A 3 41.39 -19.11 -43.15
CA GLU A 3 39.99 -19.37 -42.80
C GLU A 3 39.36 -18.07 -42.29
N LEU A 4 38.27 -17.65 -42.91
CA LEU A 4 37.40 -16.61 -42.38
C LEU A 4 36.04 -17.24 -42.08
N ALA A 5 35.90 -17.69 -40.84
CA ALA A 5 34.62 -17.95 -40.22
C ALA A 5 33.90 -16.61 -40.02
N VAL A 6 32.90 -16.33 -40.86
CA VAL A 6 31.93 -15.28 -40.61
C VAL A 6 30.94 -15.83 -39.58
N GLY A 7 31.22 -15.55 -38.31
CA GLY A 7 30.28 -15.80 -37.23
C GLY A 7 29.08 -14.87 -37.37
N ASN A 8 27.92 -15.45 -37.69
CA ASN A 8 26.63 -14.82 -37.44
C ASN A 8 26.53 -14.56 -35.93
N ALA A 9 26.51 -13.28 -35.54
CA ALA A 9 26.07 -12.91 -34.21
C ALA A 9 24.54 -12.89 -34.22
N ASP A 10 23.96 -14.05 -33.88
CA ASP A 10 22.62 -14.12 -33.32
C ASP A 10 22.59 -13.22 -32.09
N THR A 11 21.99 -12.03 -32.22
CA THR A 11 21.44 -11.34 -31.06
C THR A 11 19.96 -11.64 -31.05
N ASP A 12 19.59 -12.63 -30.24
CA ASP A 12 18.22 -12.85 -29.77
C ASP A 12 17.59 -11.48 -29.44
N GLU A 13 16.70 -11.02 -30.30
CA GLU A 13 15.77 -9.94 -29.98
C GLU A 13 14.74 -10.52 -29.01
N GLU A 14 15.15 -10.76 -27.76
CA GLU A 14 14.21 -10.95 -26.68
C GLU A 14 13.37 -9.67 -26.59
N GLU A 15 12.15 -9.69 -27.14
CA GLU A 15 11.15 -8.65 -27.00
C GLU A 15 10.84 -8.47 -25.50
N HIS A 16 11.59 -7.60 -24.85
CA HIS A 16 11.36 -7.26 -23.46
C HIS A 16 10.22 -6.23 -23.41
N PRO A 17 9.02 -6.60 -22.92
CA PRO A 17 7.90 -5.68 -22.86
C PRO A 17 8.25 -4.46 -22.01
N HIS A 18 7.81 -3.29 -22.44
CA HIS A 18 8.12 -2.03 -21.79
C HIS A 18 7.66 -2.08 -20.31
N PRO A 19 8.54 -1.80 -19.33
CA PRO A 19 8.25 -2.02 -17.91
C PRO A 19 7.10 -1.15 -17.37
N TRP A 20 6.78 -0.06 -18.08
CA TRP A 20 5.69 0.86 -17.77
C TRP A 20 4.92 1.23 -19.04
N PRO A 21 4.00 0.38 -19.54
CA PRO A 21 3.33 0.60 -20.83
C PRO A 21 2.66 1.98 -20.94
N HIS A 22 2.14 2.49 -19.82
CA HIS A 22 1.49 3.79 -19.72
C HIS A 22 2.39 5.00 -20.03
N ILE A 23 3.73 4.86 -20.06
CA ILE A 23 4.67 5.94 -20.44
C ILE A 23 5.43 5.65 -21.75
N GLU A 24 5.07 4.61 -22.48
CA GLU A 24 5.72 4.23 -23.74
C GLU A 24 5.67 5.36 -24.79
N SER A 25 4.62 6.19 -24.76
CA SER A 25 4.51 7.38 -25.61
C SER A 25 5.58 8.45 -25.37
N MET A 26 6.34 8.37 -24.27
CA MET A 26 7.39 9.34 -23.91
C MET A 26 8.77 8.70 -23.78
N PHE A 27 8.84 7.41 -23.50
CA PHE A 27 10.07 6.68 -23.24
C PHE A 27 10.08 5.34 -23.97
N THR A 28 11.25 4.96 -24.48
CA THR A 28 11.48 3.62 -25.03
C THR A 28 12.56 2.88 -24.23
N LEU A 29 12.42 1.57 -24.09
CA LEU A 29 13.38 0.74 -23.37
C LEU A 29 14.60 0.49 -24.27
N VAL A 30 15.79 0.82 -23.79
CA VAL A 30 17.05 0.57 -24.51
C VAL A 30 17.77 -0.63 -23.93
N LYS A 31 17.84 -0.73 -22.60
CA LYS A 31 18.62 -1.80 -21.95
C LYS A 31 18.04 -2.17 -20.59
N VAL A 32 18.00 -3.47 -20.33
CA VAL A 32 17.68 -4.02 -19.01
C VAL A 32 18.98 -4.23 -18.23
N ARG A 33 19.00 -3.79 -16.97
CA ARG A 33 20.05 -4.13 -15.98
C ARG A 33 19.43 -4.90 -14.82
N LYS A 34 20.28 -5.41 -13.92
CA LYS A 34 19.85 -6.20 -12.74
C LYS A 34 18.78 -5.49 -11.90
N ASN A 35 18.99 -4.21 -11.57
CA ASN A 35 18.10 -3.43 -10.69
C ASN A 35 17.57 -2.13 -11.32
N SER A 36 17.89 -1.85 -12.58
CA SER A 36 17.46 -0.65 -13.28
C SER A 36 17.20 -0.90 -14.77
N TYR A 37 16.44 -0.01 -15.39
CA TYR A 37 16.21 0.08 -16.82
C TYR A 37 16.90 1.33 -17.36
N ILE A 38 17.45 1.24 -18.57
CA ILE A 38 17.89 2.40 -19.35
C ILE A 38 16.77 2.74 -20.33
N MET A 39 16.19 3.92 -20.15
CA MET A 39 15.06 4.42 -20.92
C MET A 39 15.51 5.62 -21.75
N ARG A 40 15.20 5.61 -23.04
CA ARG A 40 15.46 6.74 -23.94
C ARG A 40 14.25 7.66 -24.02
N CYS A 41 14.48 8.97 -23.88
CA CYS A 41 13.41 9.96 -23.98
C CYS A 41 13.11 10.30 -25.46
N LEU A 42 11.86 10.10 -25.87
CA LEU A 42 11.39 10.44 -27.23
C LEU A 42 11.07 11.93 -27.40
N LEU A 43 11.00 12.69 -26.29
CA LEU A 43 10.72 14.14 -26.31
C LEU A 43 11.97 14.98 -26.57
N CYS A 44 13.16 14.40 -26.44
CA CYS A 44 14.45 15.10 -26.62
C CYS A 44 14.93 15.15 -28.07
N LEU A 45 14.21 14.53 -29.02
CA LEU A 45 14.66 14.40 -30.41
C LEU A 45 15.00 15.78 -31.02
N PRO A 46 16.12 15.89 -31.77
CA PRO A 46 16.98 14.79 -32.26
C PRO A 46 18.04 14.29 -31.24
N LYS A 47 18.12 14.89 -30.05
CA LYS A 47 19.09 14.49 -29.03
C LYS A 47 18.70 13.15 -28.42
N GLN A 48 19.57 12.15 -28.55
CA GLN A 48 19.41 10.88 -27.86
C GLN A 48 19.77 11.06 -26.38
N THR A 49 18.77 10.99 -25.51
CA THR A 49 18.96 11.11 -24.05
C THR A 49 18.50 9.84 -23.34
N ASP A 50 19.48 9.12 -22.80
CA ASP A 50 19.27 7.84 -22.12
C ASP A 50 19.34 8.05 -20.61
N ILE A 51 18.32 7.58 -19.89
CA ILE A 51 18.11 7.85 -18.47
C ILE A 51 17.97 6.51 -17.74
N SER A 52 18.77 6.32 -16.69
CA SER A 52 18.64 5.18 -15.80
C SER A 52 17.46 5.37 -14.84
N ALA A 53 16.57 4.39 -14.76
CA ALA A 53 15.45 4.34 -13.81
C ALA A 53 15.48 3.02 -13.03
N PHE A 54 15.24 3.05 -11.72
CA PHE A 54 15.19 1.82 -10.93
C PHE A 54 13.91 1.04 -11.23
N LYS A 55 13.96 -0.30 -11.12
CA LYS A 55 12.78 -1.15 -11.40
C LYS A 55 11.58 -0.82 -10.52
N ASN A 56 11.82 -0.30 -9.31
CA ASN A 56 10.81 0.11 -8.35
C ASN A 56 10.37 1.58 -8.45
N SER A 57 10.95 2.39 -9.36
CA SER A 57 10.64 3.82 -9.40
C SER A 57 10.95 4.50 -10.73
N THR A 58 10.00 5.32 -11.19
CA THR A 58 10.14 6.20 -12.36
C THR A 58 10.66 7.61 -12.00
N SER A 59 11.19 7.81 -10.79
CA SER A 59 11.59 9.13 -10.27
C SER A 59 12.60 9.85 -11.15
N ASN A 60 13.55 9.13 -11.73
CA ASN A 60 14.58 9.72 -12.59
C ASN A 60 14.00 10.22 -13.91
N LEU A 61 13.03 9.49 -14.48
CA LEU A 61 12.29 9.90 -15.68
C LEU A 61 11.49 11.17 -15.40
N ARG A 62 10.77 11.21 -14.28
CA ARG A 62 10.03 12.42 -13.83
C ARG A 62 10.95 13.63 -13.69
N LYS A 63 12.11 13.46 -13.05
CA LYS A 63 13.10 14.53 -12.89
C LYS A 63 13.66 15.02 -14.22
N HIS A 64 13.78 14.14 -15.22
CA HIS A 64 14.19 14.53 -16.56
C HIS A 64 13.09 15.35 -17.25
N VAL A 65 11.85 14.85 -17.27
CA VAL A 65 10.72 15.57 -17.87
C VAL A 65 10.54 16.94 -17.21
N ALA A 66 10.61 17.02 -15.88
CA ALA A 66 10.46 18.29 -15.17
C ALA A 66 11.53 19.33 -15.52
N ARG A 67 12.77 18.89 -15.81
CA ARG A 67 13.90 19.78 -16.09
C ARG A 67 14.02 20.16 -17.57
N ILE A 68 13.79 19.20 -18.47
CA ILE A 68 14.01 19.38 -19.92
C ILE A 68 12.71 19.66 -20.66
N HIS A 69 11.58 19.15 -20.17
CA HIS A 69 10.26 19.25 -20.80
C HIS A 69 9.17 19.70 -19.82
N PRO A 70 9.29 20.91 -19.23
CA PRO A 70 8.34 21.38 -18.21
C PRO A 70 6.89 21.37 -18.71
N ASN A 71 6.67 21.72 -19.98
CA ASN A 71 5.35 21.72 -20.62
C ASN A 71 4.71 20.33 -20.77
N LYS A 72 5.48 19.25 -20.65
CA LYS A 72 5.00 17.86 -20.76
C LYS A 72 4.93 17.15 -19.41
N LEU A 73 5.35 17.81 -18.32
CA LEU A 73 5.32 17.24 -16.97
C LEU A 73 3.91 16.92 -16.49
N ALA A 74 2.93 17.78 -16.80
CA ALA A 74 1.52 17.54 -16.47
C ALA A 74 1.04 16.23 -17.09
N LYS A 75 1.19 16.08 -18.42
CA LYS A 75 0.83 14.85 -19.14
C LYS A 75 1.53 13.61 -18.57
N TYR A 76 2.82 13.71 -18.22
CA TYR A 76 3.55 12.59 -17.63
C TYR A 76 2.99 12.19 -16.26
N THR A 77 2.62 13.17 -15.44
CA THR A 77 2.05 12.93 -14.11
C THR A 77 0.66 12.31 -14.22
N ASP A 78 -0.16 12.78 -15.16
CA ASP A 78 -1.50 12.24 -15.41
C ASP A 78 -1.45 10.76 -15.83
N LEU A 79 -0.50 10.38 -16.69
CA LEU A 79 -0.31 8.99 -17.11
C LEU A 79 0.03 8.06 -15.93
N LEU A 80 0.87 8.53 -14.99
CA LEU A 80 1.21 7.77 -13.78
C LEU A 80 0.03 7.66 -12.81
N GLU A 81 -0.73 8.74 -12.62
CA GLU A 81 -1.88 8.74 -11.72
C GLU A 81 -3.02 7.87 -12.22
N ASN A 82 -3.29 7.91 -13.52
CA ASN A 82 -4.31 7.07 -14.14
C ASN A 82 -3.97 5.59 -14.03
N HIS A 83 -2.70 5.22 -14.24
CA HIS A 83 -2.25 3.85 -14.01
C HIS A 83 -2.42 3.42 -12.54
N ARG A 84 -2.03 4.26 -11.57
CA ARG A 84 -2.21 3.97 -10.14
C ARG A 84 -3.68 3.77 -9.77
N LYS A 85 -4.59 4.53 -10.38
CA LYS A 85 -6.04 4.37 -10.19
C LYS A 85 -6.51 3.04 -10.76
N LEU A 86 -6.09 2.70 -11.98
CA LEU A 86 -6.43 1.44 -12.66
C LEU A 86 -5.91 0.22 -11.87
N ASP A 87 -4.67 0.24 -11.38
CA ASP A 87 -4.09 -0.79 -10.51
C ASP A 87 -4.88 -0.95 -9.21
N ALA A 88 -5.27 0.16 -8.57
CA ALA A 88 -6.05 0.13 -7.34
C ALA A 88 -7.43 -0.50 -7.53
N THR A 89 -8.05 -0.31 -8.70
CA THR A 89 -9.29 -0.99 -9.09
C THR A 89 -9.07 -2.46 -9.47
N ALA A 90 -7.98 -2.80 -10.16
CA ALA A 90 -7.70 -4.15 -10.66
C ALA A 90 -7.21 -5.11 -9.55
N ALA A 91 -6.44 -4.64 -8.58
CA ALA A 91 -5.85 -5.45 -7.51
C ALA A 91 -6.83 -5.81 -6.37
N GLY A 92 -8.10 -6.07 -6.68
CA GLY A 92 -9.12 -6.43 -5.68
C GLY A 92 -9.58 -5.25 -4.82
N GLY A 93 -9.61 -4.04 -5.40
CA GLY A 93 -9.94 -2.79 -4.72
C GLY A 93 -11.23 -2.85 -3.89
N ALA A 94 -12.26 -3.57 -4.34
CA ALA A 94 -13.51 -3.70 -3.60
C ALA A 94 -13.37 -4.51 -2.28
N ALA A 95 -12.67 -5.65 -2.31
CA ALA A 95 -12.49 -6.50 -1.13
C ALA A 95 -11.53 -5.86 -0.11
N ASN A 96 -10.43 -5.28 -0.60
CA ASN A 96 -9.47 -4.56 0.22
C ASN A 96 -10.09 -3.30 0.85
N GLU A 97 -10.91 -2.55 0.09
CA GLU A 97 -11.60 -1.38 0.60
C GLU A 97 -12.70 -1.74 1.61
N THR A 98 -13.41 -2.84 1.39
CA THR A 98 -14.39 -3.37 2.35
C THR A 98 -13.71 -3.78 3.66
N TYR A 99 -12.58 -4.50 3.60
CA TYR A 99 -11.78 -4.83 4.78
C TYR A 99 -11.27 -3.58 5.51
N LYS A 100 -10.73 -2.60 4.79
CA LYS A 100 -10.26 -1.33 5.37
C LYS A 100 -11.39 -0.59 6.07
N ARG A 101 -12.58 -0.53 5.47
CA ARG A 101 -13.75 0.12 6.07
C ARG A 101 -14.20 -0.59 7.34
N LEU A 102 -14.33 -1.91 7.28
CA LEU A 102 -14.76 -2.72 8.42
C LEU A 102 -13.75 -2.65 9.57
N SER A 103 -12.47 -2.81 9.27
CA SER A 103 -11.39 -2.73 10.28
C SER A 103 -11.32 -1.35 10.93
N ARG A 104 -11.36 -0.26 10.16
CA ARG A 104 -11.39 1.11 10.72
C ARG A 104 -12.57 1.31 11.66
N SER A 105 -13.76 0.86 11.27
CA SER A 105 -14.95 0.95 12.11
C SER A 105 -14.81 0.13 13.40
N ALA A 106 -14.36 -1.12 13.29
CA ALA A 106 -14.18 -2.01 14.43
C ALA A 106 -13.13 -1.48 15.43
N PHE A 107 -11.97 -1.04 14.95
CA PHE A 107 -10.91 -0.48 15.80
C PHE A 107 -11.32 0.85 16.43
N ALA A 108 -12.10 1.70 15.74
CA ALA A 108 -12.63 2.93 16.33
C ALA A 108 -13.53 2.63 17.54
N LYS A 109 -14.38 1.61 17.44
CA LYS A 109 -15.24 1.15 18.56
C LYS A 109 -14.40 0.57 19.71
N CYS A 110 -13.39 -0.26 19.40
CA CYS A 110 -12.47 -0.81 20.40
C CYS A 110 -11.71 0.29 21.14
N HIS A 111 -11.20 1.30 20.41
CA HIS A 111 -10.53 2.44 21.03
C HIS A 111 -11.46 3.28 21.90
N ALA A 112 -12.70 3.52 21.47
CA ALA A 112 -13.69 4.20 22.30
C ALA A 112 -13.94 3.44 23.61
N LEU A 113 -14.05 2.12 23.54
CA LEU A 113 -14.23 1.25 24.70
C LEU A 113 -13.01 1.29 25.63
N TRP A 114 -11.81 1.02 25.12
CA TRP A 114 -10.57 1.07 25.90
C TRP A 114 -10.33 2.43 26.57
N ASN A 115 -10.61 3.53 25.84
CA ASN A 115 -10.47 4.86 26.40
C ASN A 115 -11.48 5.11 27.53
N LYS A 116 -12.73 4.71 27.36
CA LYS A 116 -13.79 4.93 28.35
C LYS A 116 -13.56 4.10 29.61
N THR A 117 -13.18 2.84 29.47
CA THR A 117 -12.89 1.95 30.60
C THR A 117 -11.62 2.33 31.33
N SER A 118 -10.66 2.99 30.65
CA SER A 118 -9.45 3.52 31.31
C SER A 118 -9.70 4.81 32.11
N ARG A 119 -10.76 5.57 31.80
CA ARG A 119 -11.03 6.90 32.38
C ARG A 119 -12.11 6.88 33.46
N SER A 120 -12.85 5.79 33.61
CA SER A 120 -13.95 5.67 34.57
C SER A 120 -13.87 4.35 35.31
N THR A 121 -13.78 4.42 36.64
CA THR A 121 -13.81 3.27 37.54
C THR A 121 -15.14 2.53 37.44
N MET A 122 -16.27 3.25 37.39
CA MET A 122 -17.60 2.64 37.17
C MET A 122 -17.67 1.86 35.86
N ALA A 123 -17.05 2.38 34.79
CA ALA A 123 -16.99 1.66 33.52
C ALA A 123 -16.11 0.41 33.59
N HIS A 124 -15.02 0.49 34.35
CA HIS A 124 -14.11 -0.63 34.61
C HIS A 124 -14.81 -1.76 35.40
N GLU A 125 -15.52 -1.42 36.47
CA GLU A 125 -16.31 -2.36 37.28
C GLU A 125 -17.46 -2.99 36.49
N THR A 126 -18.12 -2.22 35.63
CA THR A 126 -19.21 -2.73 34.78
C THR A 126 -18.69 -3.78 33.80
N VAL A 127 -17.50 -3.56 33.22
CA VAL A 127 -16.86 -4.54 32.34
C VAL A 127 -16.47 -5.80 33.12
N GLU A 128 -15.91 -5.65 34.31
CA GLU A 128 -15.55 -6.80 35.14
C GLU A 128 -16.78 -7.64 35.54
N ARG A 129 -17.90 -6.99 35.84
CA ARG A 129 -19.17 -7.66 36.17
C ARG A 129 -19.75 -8.45 35.00
N GLU A 130 -19.81 -7.84 33.81
CA GLU A 130 -20.45 -8.43 32.63
C GLU A 130 -19.54 -9.40 31.88
N CYS A 131 -18.27 -9.04 31.70
CA CYS A 131 -17.32 -9.82 30.90
C CYS A 131 -16.47 -10.78 31.74
N LYS A 132 -16.52 -10.71 33.08
CA LYS A 132 -15.67 -11.45 34.04
C LYS A 132 -14.16 -11.28 33.83
N LEU A 133 -13.79 -10.35 32.94
CA LEU A 133 -12.44 -10.07 32.48
C LEU A 133 -12.36 -8.59 32.14
N GLN A 134 -11.24 -7.97 32.51
CA GLN A 134 -10.97 -6.58 32.21
C GLN A 134 -10.36 -6.41 30.82
N PHE A 135 -10.67 -5.29 30.17
CA PHE A 135 -10.00 -4.94 28.91
C PHE A 135 -8.57 -4.45 29.16
N LEU A 136 -7.66 -4.88 28.29
CA LEU A 136 -6.30 -4.35 28.26
C LEU A 136 -6.27 -3.06 27.45
N ARG A 137 -5.58 -2.04 27.97
CA ARG A 137 -5.34 -0.80 27.24
C ARG A 137 -4.12 -0.97 26.32
N PRO A 138 -4.26 -0.77 25.00
CA PRO A 138 -3.11 -0.72 24.11
C PRO A 138 -2.16 0.42 24.50
N ASN A 139 -0.86 0.15 24.44
CA ASN A 139 0.19 1.14 24.67
C ASN A 139 0.91 1.44 23.34
N GLN A 140 0.84 2.68 22.89
CA GLN A 140 1.45 3.11 21.62
C GLN A 140 2.96 2.85 21.54
N THR A 141 3.68 2.84 22.66
CA THR A 141 5.13 2.63 22.69
C THR A 141 5.54 1.15 22.70
N ARG A 142 4.58 0.22 22.83
CA ARG A 142 4.82 -1.23 22.81
C ARG A 142 4.12 -1.88 21.63
N TRP A 143 4.91 -2.37 20.67
CA TRP A 143 4.41 -2.96 19.43
C TRP A 143 3.40 -4.12 19.67
N SER A 144 3.64 -4.98 20.65
CA SER A 144 2.75 -6.13 20.95
C SER A 144 1.46 -5.78 21.70
N SER A 145 1.34 -4.56 22.23
CA SER A 145 0.25 -4.23 23.16
C SER A 145 -1.13 -4.23 22.51
N LEU A 146 -1.22 -3.79 21.24
CA LEU A 146 -2.47 -3.79 20.49
C LEU A 146 -2.96 -5.21 20.24
N PHE A 147 -2.04 -6.11 19.88
CA PHE A 147 -2.35 -7.52 19.66
C PHE A 147 -2.93 -8.17 20.93
N LEU A 148 -2.25 -8.02 22.07
CA LEU A 148 -2.72 -8.56 23.34
C LEU A 148 -4.08 -8.00 23.75
N ALA A 149 -4.34 -6.71 23.48
CA ALA A 149 -5.61 -6.08 23.76
C ALA A 149 -6.76 -6.63 22.90
N VAL A 150 -6.51 -6.84 21.61
CA VAL A 150 -7.49 -7.46 20.70
C VAL A 150 -7.71 -8.93 21.06
N GLU A 151 -6.65 -9.68 21.34
CA GLU A 151 -6.73 -11.07 21.77
C GLU A 151 -7.60 -11.21 23.03
N ARG A 152 -7.46 -10.30 24.00
CA ARG A 152 -8.32 -10.26 25.19
C ARG A 152 -9.80 -10.11 24.83
N ILE A 153 -10.14 -9.23 23.88
CA ILE A 153 -11.53 -9.05 23.42
C ILE A 153 -12.04 -10.33 22.76
N VAL A 154 -11.23 -10.98 21.91
CA VAL A 154 -11.60 -12.24 21.25
C VAL A 154 -11.83 -13.35 22.27
N ARG A 155 -11.01 -13.41 23.33
CA ARG A 155 -11.20 -14.35 24.44
C ARG A 155 -12.50 -14.09 25.19
N ILE A 156 -12.80 -12.83 25.53
CA ILE A 156 -14.07 -12.46 26.17
C ILE A 156 -15.26 -12.87 25.31
N HIS A 157 -15.18 -12.64 23.99
CA HIS A 157 -16.21 -13.05 23.06
C HIS A 157 -16.40 -14.58 23.01
N ARG A 158 -15.32 -15.37 23.12
CA ARG A 158 -15.40 -16.83 23.20
C ARG A 158 -15.98 -17.34 24.52
N GLU A 159 -15.65 -16.69 25.63
CA GLU A 159 -15.99 -17.16 26.98
C GLU A 159 -17.39 -16.70 27.45
N GLN A 160 -17.81 -15.47 27.14
CA GLN A 160 -19.11 -14.90 27.58
C GLN A 160 -20.09 -14.61 26.43
N GLY A 161 -19.66 -14.78 25.17
CA GLY A 161 -20.48 -14.52 23.98
C GLY A 161 -20.58 -13.04 23.59
N GLU A 162 -21.28 -12.78 22.48
CA GLU A 162 -21.52 -11.41 21.98
C GLU A 162 -22.34 -10.55 22.94
N GLN A 163 -23.22 -11.16 23.72
CA GLN A 163 -24.19 -10.45 24.53
C GLN A 163 -23.52 -9.64 25.64
N ALA A 164 -22.44 -10.15 26.25
CA ALA A 164 -21.69 -9.43 27.26
C ALA A 164 -21.10 -8.11 26.70
N ILE A 165 -20.52 -8.17 25.50
CA ILE A 165 -19.95 -6.98 24.85
C ILE A 165 -21.07 -5.99 24.47
N ARG A 166 -22.22 -6.48 24.00
CA ARG A 166 -23.39 -5.64 23.69
C ARG A 166 -23.96 -4.95 24.94
N ASN A 167 -24.05 -5.66 26.06
CA ASN A 167 -24.50 -5.13 27.34
C ASN A 167 -23.56 -4.03 27.82
N VAL A 168 -22.24 -4.26 27.76
CA VAL A 168 -21.22 -3.25 28.10
C VAL A 168 -21.33 -2.03 27.19
N CYS A 169 -21.44 -2.22 25.87
CA CYS A 169 -21.59 -1.10 24.94
C CYS A 169 -22.86 -0.28 25.21
N THR A 170 -23.96 -0.95 25.58
CA THR A 170 -25.24 -0.32 25.94
C THR A 170 -25.11 0.46 27.26
N ALA A 171 -24.57 -0.17 28.31
CA ALA A 171 -24.35 0.45 29.61
C ALA A 171 -23.41 1.66 29.51
N LEU A 172 -22.38 1.57 28.67
CA LEU A 172 -21.43 2.64 28.42
C LEU A 172 -21.91 3.65 27.37
N LYS A 173 -23.12 3.52 26.81
CA LYS A 173 -23.66 4.41 25.77
C LYS A 173 -22.68 4.60 24.59
N ILE A 174 -21.97 3.53 24.20
CA ILE A 174 -21.07 3.54 23.04
C ILE A 174 -21.90 3.19 21.81
N LYS A 175 -21.91 4.06 20.79
CA LYS A 175 -22.62 3.81 19.54
C LYS A 175 -21.96 2.62 18.81
N MET A 176 -22.63 1.48 18.84
CA MET A 176 -22.32 0.29 18.05
C MET A 176 -22.80 0.44 16.62
#